data_AF-A0AAN5CS08-F1
#
_entry.id   AF-A0AAN5CS08-F1
#
_cell.length_a   1.000
_cell.length_b   1.000
_cell.length_c   1.000
_cell.angle_alpha   90.00
_cell.angle_beta   90.00
_cell.angle_gamma   90.00
#
_symmetry.space_group_name_H-M   'P 1'
#
loop_
_entity.id
_entity.type
_entity.pdbx_description
1 polymer ?
#
loop_
_entity_poly.entity_id
_entity_poly.type
_entity_poly.pdbx_seq_one_letter_code
_entity_poly.pdbx_strand_id
1 'polypeptide(L)'
;MISVIGIVPTLHISAMLQLVNKVIHLVSYVSNRGLYDKTWSERILDADFYYHSAYFIVCILGVTVHPFIYAFLLYDIVASDETLRSVISSVTRNWQSIILTALLALFLVYQFSIIGFVFFQKDFRIEVDRLNDHSERLTISAGHEDDPPKCSAPGEECPEATAVAAKDEEDDKVFACNSLRMCIVTTLNWGLRNGGGIGDVLRNVDPDTAVIIFLITLKPTAIFNSQEPLFHFRVLYDLAFYVVLIVIVLNLVFGVIIDTFGDLRKEKNEKEDILNNTCFICALERGRFDKRAVTFEEHRRKEHNLWHYLYFIVWLQIKDETEFTGPDSYVSQCIKDRNLDWFPACRQSH
;
A
#
# COMPACT_ATOMS: atom_id res chain seq x y z
N MET A 1 3.51 10.90 33.66
CA MET A 1 2.62 9.79 34.10
C MET A 1 3.32 8.45 34.07
N ILE A 2 3.94 8.03 32.96
CA ILE A 2 4.54 6.68 32.82
C ILE A 2 5.55 6.37 33.93
N SER A 3 6.46 7.30 34.23
CA SER A 3 7.49 7.12 35.28
C SER A 3 6.96 7.17 36.72
N VAL A 4 5.72 7.61 36.94
CA VAL A 4 5.16 7.83 38.30
C VAL A 4 4.05 6.83 38.63
N ILE A 5 3.25 6.45 37.64
CA ILE A 5 2.01 5.67 37.81
C ILE A 5 2.18 4.27 37.20
N GLY A 6 3.18 4.06 36.36
CA GLY A 6 3.41 2.81 35.62
C GLY A 6 2.75 2.83 34.24
N ILE A 7 3.19 1.90 33.38
CA ILE A 7 2.81 1.87 31.95
C ILE A 7 1.35 1.47 31.78
N VAL A 8 0.92 0.37 32.41
CA VAL A 8 -0.44 -0.20 32.27
C VAL A 8 -1.55 0.79 32.67
N PRO A 9 -1.55 1.40 33.87
CA PRO A 9 -2.57 2.37 34.23
C PRO A 9 -2.50 3.66 33.39
N THR A 10 -1.31 4.10 32.97
CA THR A 10 -1.18 5.26 32.07
C THR A 10 -1.85 4.99 30.71
N LEU A 11 -1.72 3.78 30.18
CA LEU A 11 -2.37 3.36 28.92
C LEU A 11 -3.90 3.34 29.04
N HIS A 12 -4.45 2.84 30.15
CA HIS A 12 -5.91 2.86 30.35
C HIS A 12 -6.47 4.29 30.47
N ILE A 13 -5.76 5.17 31.17
CA ILE A 13 -6.18 6.58 31.31
C ILE A 13 -6.13 7.29 29.94
N SER A 14 -5.07 7.10 29.16
CA SER A 14 -4.97 7.72 27.83
C SER A 14 -6.01 7.15 26.85
N ALA A 15 -6.30 5.85 26.95
CA ALA A 15 -7.36 5.20 26.19
C ALA A 15 -8.76 5.77 26.49
N MET A 16 -9.09 5.95 27.76
CA MET A 16 -10.37 6.55 28.16
C MET A 16 -10.47 8.01 27.71
N LEU A 17 -9.38 8.79 27.83
CA LEU A 17 -9.33 10.17 27.36
C LEU A 17 -9.54 10.25 25.84
N GLN A 18 -8.92 9.35 25.08
CA GLN A 18 -9.12 9.26 23.63
C GLN A 18 -10.57 8.90 23.27
N LEU A 19 -11.19 7.96 24.00
CA LEU A 19 -12.58 7.59 23.79
C LEU A 19 -13.51 8.79 24.01
N VAL A 20 -13.35 9.51 25.11
CA VAL A 20 -14.12 10.72 25.42
C VAL A 20 -13.93 11.77 24.32
N ASN A 21 -12.70 12.02 23.88
CA ASN A 21 -12.43 12.97 22.81
C ASN A 21 -13.12 12.56 21.50
N LYS A 22 -13.06 11.28 21.12
CA LYS A 22 -13.73 10.78 19.91
C LYS A 22 -15.27 10.85 20.02
N VAL A 23 -15.86 10.67 21.20
CA VAL A 23 -17.30 10.94 21.41
C VAL A 23 -17.62 12.40 21.17
N ILE A 24 -16.86 13.33 21.76
CA ILE A 24 -17.06 14.77 21.58
C ILE A 24 -16.93 15.15 20.10
N HIS A 25 -15.92 14.62 19.42
CA HIS A 25 -15.72 14.86 17.99
C HIS A 25 -16.87 14.33 17.14
N LEU A 26 -17.36 13.11 17.41
CA LEU A 26 -18.48 12.53 16.67
C LEU A 26 -19.77 13.35 16.86
N VAL A 27 -20.06 13.76 18.09
CA VAL A 27 -21.22 14.62 18.40
C VAL A 27 -21.07 15.99 17.73
N SER A 28 -19.89 16.60 17.79
CA SER A 28 -19.61 17.88 17.12
C SER A 28 -19.78 17.78 15.61
N TYR A 29 -19.29 16.69 15.01
CA TYR A 29 -19.43 16.42 13.58
C TYR A 29 -20.91 16.32 13.15
N VAL A 30 -21.70 15.51 13.87
CA VAL A 30 -23.14 15.31 13.57
C VAL A 30 -23.90 16.62 13.69
N SER A 31 -23.62 17.42 14.72
CA SER A 31 -24.27 18.71 14.95
C SER A 31 -23.89 19.74 13.87
N ASN A 32 -22.61 19.86 13.52
CA ASN A 32 -22.14 20.87 12.57
C ASN A 32 -22.64 20.63 11.13
N ARG A 33 -22.83 19.36 10.75
CA ARG A 33 -23.36 18.98 9.42
C ARG A 33 -24.88 19.06 9.32
N GLY A 34 -25.60 19.38 10.40
CA GLY A 34 -27.07 19.36 10.40
C GLY A 34 -27.66 17.96 10.15
N LEU A 35 -26.90 16.90 10.45
CA LEU A 35 -27.35 15.51 10.30
C LEU A 35 -28.38 15.11 11.35
N TYR A 36 -28.67 16.00 12.32
CA TYR A 36 -29.65 15.77 13.38
C TYR A 36 -31.08 15.61 12.83
N ASP A 37 -31.45 16.44 11.84
CA ASP A 37 -32.80 16.49 11.29
C ASP A 37 -33.08 15.41 10.22
N LYS A 38 -32.04 14.66 9.81
CA LYS A 38 -32.14 13.60 8.81
C LYS A 38 -32.43 12.22 9.40
N THR A 39 -33.08 11.36 8.61
CA THR A 39 -33.41 9.97 8.98
C THR A 39 -32.13 9.14 9.21
N TRP A 40 -32.17 8.17 10.13
CA TRP A 40 -31.02 7.28 10.44
C TRP A 40 -30.41 6.60 9.21
N SER A 41 -31.23 6.23 8.22
CA SER A 41 -30.74 5.64 6.97
C SER A 41 -29.89 6.61 6.13
N GLU A 42 -30.26 7.89 6.10
CA GLU A 42 -29.50 8.92 5.39
C GLU A 42 -28.22 9.28 6.12
N ARG A 43 -28.22 9.20 7.47
CA ARG A 43 -27.03 9.44 8.29
C ARG A 43 -25.94 8.39 8.06
N ILE A 44 -26.33 7.11 7.93
CA ILE A 44 -25.39 6.00 7.72
C ILE A 44 -24.84 5.98 6.29
N LEU A 45 -25.55 6.57 5.33
CA LEU A 45 -25.10 6.66 3.93
C LEU A 45 -23.95 7.65 3.73
N ASP A 46 -23.75 8.58 4.68
CA ASP A 46 -22.65 9.55 4.61
C ASP A 46 -21.30 8.86 4.90
N ALA A 47 -20.41 8.87 3.91
CA ALA A 47 -19.10 8.21 3.98
C ALA A 47 -18.21 8.78 5.09
N ASP A 48 -18.28 10.09 5.35
CA ASP A 48 -17.50 10.75 6.40
C ASP A 48 -18.01 10.35 7.80
N PHE A 49 -19.33 10.21 7.96
CA PHE A 49 -19.93 9.72 9.21
C PHE A 49 -19.54 8.26 9.47
N TYR A 50 -19.57 7.41 8.43
CA TYR A 50 -19.11 6.03 8.53
C TYR A 50 -17.63 5.95 8.95
N TYR A 51 -16.77 6.78 8.36
CA TYR A 51 -15.37 6.88 8.74
C TYR A 51 -15.22 7.21 10.23
N HIS A 52 -15.79 8.33 10.70
CA HIS A 52 -15.68 8.70 12.12
C HIS A 52 -16.27 7.66 13.08
N SER A 53 -17.37 7.01 12.69
CA SER A 53 -18.00 5.94 13.46
C SER A 53 -17.14 4.68 13.53
N ALA A 54 -16.47 4.29 12.43
CA ALA A 54 -15.54 3.17 12.41
C ALA A 54 -14.35 3.39 13.36
N TYR A 55 -13.76 4.60 13.36
CA TYR A 55 -12.67 4.93 14.28
C TYR A 55 -13.13 4.94 15.75
N PHE A 56 -14.38 5.33 16.02
CA PHE A 56 -14.95 5.20 17.35
C PHE A 56 -15.08 3.72 17.79
N ILE A 57 -15.49 2.83 16.89
CA ILE A 57 -15.52 1.38 17.16
C ILE A 57 -14.12 0.84 17.44
N VAL A 58 -13.11 1.25 16.66
CA VAL A 58 -11.69 0.88 16.89
C VAL A 58 -11.22 1.33 18.27
N CYS A 59 -11.61 2.53 18.73
CA CYS A 59 -11.30 2.99 20.10
C CYS A 59 -11.90 2.07 21.18
N ILE A 60 -13.16 1.63 21.02
CA ILE A 60 -13.82 0.72 21.96
C ILE A 60 -13.13 -0.65 21.96
N LEU A 61 -12.80 -1.18 20.78
CA LEU A 61 -12.09 -2.45 20.64
C LEU A 61 -10.68 -2.38 21.24
N GLY A 62 -10.00 -1.24 21.13
CA GLY A 62 -8.70 -1.00 21.77
C GLY A 62 -8.74 -1.07 23.31
N VAL A 63 -9.84 -0.64 23.94
CA VAL A 63 -10.03 -0.74 25.39
C VAL A 63 -10.40 -2.16 25.82
N THR A 64 -11.27 -2.83 25.05
CA THR A 64 -11.94 -4.07 25.46
C THR A 64 -11.20 -5.35 25.07
N VAL A 65 -10.50 -5.34 23.92
CA VAL A 65 -9.85 -6.53 23.35
C VAL A 65 -8.34 -6.48 23.54
N HIS A 66 -7.65 -5.52 22.90
CA HIS A 66 -6.19 -5.43 22.97
C HIS A 66 -5.64 -4.04 22.58
N PRO A 67 -4.64 -3.49 23.29
CA PRO A 67 -4.03 -2.19 22.98
C PRO A 67 -3.43 -2.04 21.57
N PHE A 68 -3.01 -3.14 20.93
CA PHE A 68 -2.47 -3.10 19.55
C PHE A 68 -3.47 -2.54 18.53
N ILE A 69 -4.77 -2.61 18.80
CA ILE A 69 -5.81 -2.06 17.92
C ILE A 69 -5.68 -0.53 17.77
N TYR A 70 -5.06 0.15 18.75
CA TYR A 70 -4.76 1.59 18.64
C TYR A 70 -3.79 1.93 17.50
N ALA A 71 -3.04 0.96 16.97
CA ALA A 71 -2.21 1.18 15.79
C ALA A 71 -3.04 1.60 14.56
N PHE A 72 -4.30 1.14 14.45
CA PHE A 72 -5.19 1.55 13.35
C PHE A 72 -5.60 3.03 13.44
N LEU A 73 -5.64 3.62 14.64
CA LEU A 73 -5.94 5.04 14.78
C LEU A 73 -4.85 5.93 14.17
N LEU A 74 -3.62 5.43 14.00
CA LEU A 74 -2.54 6.17 13.35
C LEU A 74 -2.85 6.44 11.88
N TYR A 75 -3.68 5.63 11.20
CA TYR A 75 -4.09 5.89 9.82
C TYR A 75 -4.91 7.19 9.67
N ASP A 76 -5.43 7.75 10.77
CA ASP A 76 -6.14 9.05 10.77
C ASP A 76 -5.24 10.20 10.30
N ILE A 77 -3.92 10.09 10.51
CA ILE A 77 -2.96 11.10 10.00
C ILE A 77 -2.96 11.16 8.46
N VAL A 78 -3.17 10.01 7.82
CA VAL A 78 -3.12 9.88 6.36
C VAL A 78 -4.40 10.42 5.72
N ALA A 79 -5.54 10.23 6.36
CA ALA A 79 -6.83 10.72 5.87
C ALA A 79 -7.03 12.22 6.13
N SER A 80 -6.40 12.76 7.18
CA SER A 80 -6.54 14.17 7.55
C SER A 80 -5.70 15.12 6.70
N ASP A 81 -4.58 14.65 6.14
CA ASP A 81 -3.70 15.46 5.30
C ASP A 81 -4.06 15.36 3.80
N GLU A 82 -4.28 16.51 3.15
CA GLU A 82 -4.65 16.57 1.73
C GLU A 82 -3.54 16.02 0.81
N THR A 83 -2.27 16.21 1.18
CA THR A 83 -1.14 15.75 0.37
C THR A 83 -0.99 14.24 0.41
N LEU A 84 -1.08 13.63 1.60
CA LEU A 84 -1.04 12.18 1.78
C LEU A 84 -2.24 11.51 1.12
N ARG A 85 -3.42 12.12 1.20
CA ARG A 85 -4.62 11.64 0.50
C ARG A 85 -4.41 11.63 -1.02
N SER A 86 -3.72 12.64 -1.58
CA SER A 86 -3.38 12.68 -3.00
C SER A 86 -2.43 11.54 -3.40
N VAL A 87 -1.44 11.22 -2.57
CA VAL A 87 -0.50 10.10 -2.80
C VAL A 87 -1.23 8.74 -2.79
N ILE A 88 -2.22 8.55 -1.91
CA ILE A 88 -3.03 7.32 -1.95
C ILE A 88 -3.97 7.32 -3.16
N SER A 89 -4.55 8.48 -3.50
CA SER A 89 -5.43 8.64 -4.64
C SER A 89 -4.73 8.28 -5.96
N SER A 90 -3.43 8.55 -6.11
CA SER A 90 -2.71 8.19 -7.35
C SER A 90 -2.69 6.67 -7.58
N VAL A 91 -2.61 5.88 -6.50
CA VAL A 91 -2.67 4.41 -6.59
C VAL A 91 -4.11 3.92 -6.75
N THR A 92 -5.06 4.49 -5.99
CA THR A 92 -6.45 3.99 -5.97
C THR A 92 -7.28 4.44 -7.17
N ARG A 93 -6.94 5.55 -7.84
CA ARG A 93 -7.69 6.06 -9.00
C ARG A 93 -7.55 5.17 -10.23
N ASN A 94 -6.36 4.61 -10.47
CA ASN A 94 -6.08 3.71 -11.59
C ASN A 94 -5.70 2.29 -11.12
N TRP A 95 -6.35 1.84 -10.04
CA TRP A 95 -6.08 0.53 -9.43
C TRP A 95 -6.25 -0.64 -10.42
N GLN A 96 -7.14 -0.52 -11.40
CA GLN A 96 -7.36 -1.53 -12.44
C GLN A 96 -6.10 -1.77 -13.28
N SER A 97 -5.42 -0.70 -13.70
CA SER A 97 -4.19 -0.82 -14.49
C SER A 97 -3.07 -1.44 -13.66
N ILE A 98 -2.93 -1.05 -12.39
CA ILE A 98 -1.93 -1.61 -11.47
C ILE A 98 -2.18 -3.10 -11.20
N ILE A 99 -3.44 -3.51 -11.00
CA ILE A 99 -3.77 -4.93 -10.83
C ILE A 99 -3.51 -5.70 -12.13
N LEU A 100 -3.86 -5.15 -13.29
CA LEU A 100 -3.62 -5.81 -14.57
C LEU A 100 -2.11 -6.03 -14.83
N THR A 101 -1.28 -5.06 -14.49
CA THR A 101 0.19 -5.17 -14.62
C THR A 101 0.77 -6.12 -13.58
N ALA A 102 0.25 -6.15 -12.36
CA ALA A 102 0.60 -7.16 -11.36
C ALA A 102 0.18 -8.59 -11.79
N LEU A 103 -0.98 -8.74 -12.45
CA LEU A 103 -1.41 -10.02 -13.02
C LEU A 103 -0.51 -10.46 -14.18
N LEU A 104 -0.10 -9.53 -15.04
CA LEU A 104 0.90 -9.79 -16.08
C LEU A 104 2.23 -10.24 -15.45
N ALA A 105 2.69 -9.55 -14.39
CA ALA A 105 3.88 -9.92 -13.65
C ALA A 105 3.77 -11.34 -13.08
N LEU A 106 2.63 -11.68 -12.49
CA LEU A 106 2.36 -13.01 -11.93
C LEU A 106 2.40 -14.09 -13.02
N PHE A 107 1.78 -13.84 -14.19
CA PHE A 107 1.83 -14.77 -15.31
C PHE A 107 3.25 -14.97 -15.84
N LEU A 108 4.03 -13.89 -15.96
CA LEU A 108 5.43 -13.97 -16.38
C LEU A 108 6.28 -14.74 -15.36
N VAL A 109 6.16 -14.42 -14.06
CA VAL A 109 6.81 -15.17 -12.98
C VAL A 109 6.45 -16.65 -13.06
N TYR A 110 5.18 -16.97 -13.26
CA TYR A 110 4.73 -18.36 -13.41
C TYR A 110 5.43 -19.09 -14.56
N GLN A 111 5.58 -18.44 -15.73
CA GLN A 111 6.30 -19.04 -16.87
C GLN A 111 7.78 -19.25 -16.56
N PHE A 112 8.45 -18.25 -15.97
CA PHE A 112 9.85 -18.39 -15.54
C PHE A 112 10.00 -19.49 -14.48
N SER A 113 9.06 -19.63 -13.54
CA SER A 113 9.08 -20.70 -12.55
C SER A 113 8.88 -22.10 -13.14
N ILE A 114 8.08 -22.27 -14.20
CA ILE A 114 7.98 -23.56 -14.91
C ILE A 114 9.31 -23.90 -15.58
N ILE A 115 9.91 -22.94 -16.28
CA ILE A 115 11.23 -23.12 -16.94
C ILE A 115 12.29 -23.45 -15.88
N GLY A 116 12.31 -22.72 -14.76
CA GLY A 116 13.15 -22.99 -13.61
C GLY A 116 12.95 -24.39 -13.01
N PHE A 117 11.70 -24.82 -12.85
CA PHE A 117 11.37 -26.14 -12.31
C PHE A 117 11.77 -27.29 -13.24
N VAL A 118 11.62 -27.14 -14.56
CA VAL A 118 11.94 -28.21 -15.52
C VAL A 118 13.44 -28.31 -15.78
N PHE A 119 14.14 -27.18 -15.93
CA PHE A 119 15.53 -27.16 -16.37
C PHE A 119 16.55 -26.94 -15.25
N PHE A 120 16.19 -26.19 -14.21
CA PHE A 120 17.12 -25.70 -13.18
C PHE A 120 16.75 -26.15 -11.74
N GLN A 121 15.91 -27.18 -11.60
CA GLN A 121 15.39 -27.62 -10.29
C GLN A 121 16.48 -27.85 -9.24
N LYS A 122 17.61 -28.42 -9.66
CA LYS A 122 18.74 -28.81 -8.79
C LYS A 122 19.61 -27.62 -8.36
N ASP A 123 19.46 -26.47 -9.03
CA ASP A 123 20.26 -25.26 -8.79
C ASP A 123 19.60 -24.32 -7.77
N PHE A 124 18.32 -24.53 -7.44
CA PHE A 124 17.60 -23.79 -6.39
C PHE A 124 17.97 -24.30 -5.00
N ARG A 125 19.11 -23.84 -4.48
CA ARG A 125 19.58 -24.12 -3.11
C ARG A 125 19.55 -22.84 -2.28
N ILE A 126 18.80 -22.86 -1.18
CA ILE A 126 18.68 -21.73 -0.26
C ILE A 126 19.33 -22.12 1.06
N GLU A 127 20.14 -21.21 1.60
CA GLU A 127 20.68 -21.30 2.96
C GLU A 127 19.56 -21.05 3.96
N VAL A 128 19.33 -21.99 4.86
CA VAL A 128 18.27 -21.92 5.86
C VAL A 128 18.86 -22.11 7.25
N ASP A 129 18.66 -21.12 8.11
CA ASP A 129 18.91 -21.25 9.54
C ASP A 129 17.88 -22.20 10.15
N ARG A 130 18.32 -23.40 10.53
CA ARG A 130 17.46 -24.31 11.30
C ARG A 130 17.28 -23.73 12.70
N LEU A 131 16.01 -23.58 13.11
CA LEU A 131 15.70 -23.32 14.51
C LEU A 131 16.21 -24.53 15.30
N ASN A 132 17.27 -24.35 16.09
CA ASN A 132 17.75 -25.37 17.01
C ASN A 132 16.58 -25.79 17.90
N ASP A 133 16.19 -27.07 17.80
CA ASP A 133 15.28 -27.70 18.74
C ASP A 133 16.04 -27.90 20.06
N HIS A 134 16.28 -26.80 20.79
CA HIS A 134 16.60 -26.87 22.21
C HIS A 134 15.32 -27.23 22.97
N SER A 135 14.71 -28.37 22.64
CA SER A 135 14.14 -29.18 23.70
C SER A 135 15.34 -29.68 24.48
N GLU A 136 15.61 -28.99 25.59
CA GLU A 136 16.44 -29.49 26.66
C GLU A 136 16.13 -30.99 26.84
N ARG A 137 17.07 -31.85 26.48
CA ARG A 137 17.22 -33.08 27.27
C ARG A 137 17.62 -32.62 28.65
N LEU A 138 16.61 -32.27 29.45
CA LEU A 138 16.62 -32.36 30.90
C LEU A 138 16.89 -33.83 31.24
N THR A 139 18.13 -34.28 31.05
CA THR A 139 18.69 -35.30 31.92
C THR A 139 18.77 -34.64 33.28
N ILE A 140 17.81 -34.99 34.13
CA ILE A 140 17.83 -34.71 35.56
C ILE A 140 19.16 -35.26 36.09
N SER A 141 20.17 -34.40 36.19
CA SER A 141 21.31 -34.61 37.07
C SER A 141 20.94 -33.95 38.39
N ALA A 142 20.14 -34.66 39.19
CA ALA A 142 20.12 -34.41 40.63
C ALA A 142 21.52 -34.75 41.14
N GLY A 143 22.20 -33.74 41.68
CA GLY A 143 23.65 -33.79 41.90
C GLY A 143 24.10 -34.66 43.06
N HIS A 144 25.42 -34.86 43.12
CA HIS A 144 26.22 -34.63 44.31
C HIS A 144 27.69 -34.54 43.88
N GLU A 145 28.38 -33.50 44.35
CA GLU A 145 29.85 -33.45 44.38
C GLU A 145 30.34 -34.56 45.31
N ASP A 146 31.25 -35.41 44.84
CA ASP A 146 32.49 -35.80 45.54
C ASP A 146 33.17 -36.98 44.81
N ASP A 147 34.51 -36.92 44.78
CA ASP A 147 35.50 -37.91 44.34
C ASP A 147 36.02 -37.88 42.87
N PRO A 148 37.35 -37.73 42.66
CA PRO A 148 38.01 -37.96 41.38
C PRO A 148 38.49 -39.42 41.27
N PRO A 149 38.21 -40.16 40.18
CA PRO A 149 38.83 -41.46 40.00
C PRO A 149 40.22 -41.29 39.37
N LYS A 150 41.23 -41.65 40.17
CA LYS A 150 42.62 -41.87 39.78
C LYS A 150 42.72 -42.91 38.67
N CYS A 151 43.51 -42.64 37.64
CA CYS A 151 43.99 -43.68 36.72
C CYS A 151 45.22 -44.37 37.34
N SER A 152 45.20 -45.70 37.45
CA SER A 152 46.34 -46.50 37.94
C SER A 152 46.41 -47.87 37.26
N ALA A 153 47.13 -47.92 36.12
CA ALA A 153 47.81 -49.06 35.47
C ALA A 153 47.00 -50.33 35.07
N PRO A 154 47.59 -51.26 34.28
CA PRO A 154 47.96 -51.11 32.86
C PRO A 154 47.23 -52.14 31.98
N GLY A 155 46.61 -51.67 30.89
CA GLY A 155 46.06 -52.51 29.83
C GLY A 155 44.54 -52.56 29.81
N GLU A 156 43.91 -51.51 29.27
CA GLU A 156 42.64 -51.52 28.52
C GLU A 156 42.38 -50.11 27.99
N GLU A 157 41.82 -50.01 26.78
CA GLU A 157 41.68 -48.77 26.00
C GLU A 157 40.71 -47.78 26.66
N CYS A 158 41.16 -46.54 26.88
CA CYS A 158 40.28 -45.41 27.18
C CYS A 158 39.49 -45.06 25.91
N PRO A 159 38.15 -44.90 25.96
CA PRO A 159 37.41 -44.37 24.82
C PRO A 159 37.83 -42.90 24.60
N GLU A 160 38.26 -42.62 23.37
CA GLU A 160 38.47 -41.25 22.90
C GLU A 160 37.22 -40.42 23.18
N ALA A 161 37.41 -39.27 23.84
CA ALA A 161 36.45 -38.20 23.84
C ALA A 161 36.32 -37.64 22.42
N THR A 162 35.51 -38.27 21.58
CA THR A 162 35.07 -37.71 20.29
C THR A 162 33.71 -37.07 20.46
N ALA A 163 33.68 -35.74 20.43
CA ALA A 163 32.66 -34.95 19.74
C ALA A 163 32.97 -33.45 19.91
N VAL A 164 34.06 -32.98 19.29
CA VAL A 164 34.03 -31.62 18.75
C VAL A 164 33.06 -31.71 17.58
N ALA A 165 31.85 -31.18 17.76
CA ALA A 165 30.91 -31.00 16.66
C ALA A 165 31.55 -30.04 15.65
N ALA A 166 32.22 -30.59 14.64
CA ALA A 166 32.45 -29.89 13.39
C ALA A 166 31.06 -29.57 12.84
N LYS A 167 30.68 -28.29 12.83
CA LYS A 167 29.54 -27.85 12.02
C LYS A 167 30.00 -27.96 10.57
N ASP A 168 29.56 -28.99 9.88
CA ASP A 168 29.68 -29.05 8.43
C ASP A 168 28.82 -27.92 7.83
N GLU A 169 29.45 -26.87 7.29
CA GLU A 169 28.77 -25.73 6.65
C GLU A 169 27.95 -26.12 5.39
N GLU A 170 28.05 -27.36 4.91
CA GLU A 170 27.29 -27.86 3.76
C GLU A 170 25.84 -28.29 4.09
N ASP A 171 25.49 -28.48 5.37
CA ASP A 171 24.19 -29.04 5.78
C ASP A 171 23.05 -28.01 5.88
N ASP A 172 23.35 -26.73 5.66
CA ASP A 172 22.41 -25.61 5.79
C ASP A 172 21.71 -25.23 4.47
N LYS A 173 22.10 -25.85 3.33
CA LYS A 173 21.50 -25.57 2.01
C LYS A 173 20.40 -26.56 1.66
N VAL A 174 19.15 -26.08 1.64
CA VAL A 174 17.97 -26.88 1.27
C VAL A 174 17.47 -26.56 -0.13
N PHE A 175 16.92 -27.57 -0.82
CA PHE A 175 16.29 -27.38 -2.12
C PHE A 175 14.94 -26.67 -1.99
N ALA A 176 14.82 -25.47 -2.58
CA ALA A 176 13.63 -24.64 -2.47
C ALA A 176 12.56 -24.95 -3.53
N CYS A 177 12.91 -25.68 -4.58
CA CYS A 177 12.08 -25.93 -5.77
C CYS A 177 11.71 -27.43 -5.90
N ASN A 178 11.26 -28.08 -4.82
CA ASN A 178 10.85 -29.50 -4.84
C ASN A 178 9.49 -29.73 -5.51
N SER A 179 8.61 -28.73 -5.50
CA SER A 179 7.28 -28.76 -6.13
C SER A 179 7.08 -27.47 -6.90
N LEU A 180 6.31 -27.52 -8.00
CA LEU A 180 6.02 -26.34 -8.83
C LEU A 180 5.48 -25.17 -7.99
N ARG A 181 4.58 -25.44 -7.02
CA ARG A 181 4.04 -24.42 -6.13
C ARG A 181 5.12 -23.72 -5.29
N MET A 182 6.09 -24.49 -4.77
CA MET A 182 7.19 -23.93 -3.99
C MET A 182 8.15 -23.18 -4.88
N CYS A 183 8.37 -23.64 -6.12
CA CYS A 183 9.19 -22.93 -7.08
C CYS A 183 8.61 -21.55 -7.45
N ILE A 184 7.29 -21.46 -7.63
CA ILE A 184 6.58 -20.20 -7.87
C ILE A 184 6.73 -19.26 -6.67
N VAL A 185 6.45 -19.74 -5.45
CA VAL A 185 6.59 -18.93 -4.23
C VAL A 185 8.03 -18.47 -4.02
N THR A 186 9.00 -19.35 -4.24
CA THR A 186 10.43 -19.03 -4.14
C THR A 186 10.84 -17.97 -5.17
N THR A 187 10.40 -18.12 -6.43
CA THR A 187 10.70 -17.16 -7.51
C THR A 187 10.05 -15.80 -7.23
N LEU A 188 8.81 -15.78 -6.71
CA LEU A 188 8.11 -14.54 -6.39
C LEU A 188 8.75 -13.83 -5.19
N ASN A 189 9.06 -14.56 -4.11
CA ASN A 189 9.61 -13.98 -2.90
C ASN A 189 11.06 -13.53 -3.06
N TRP A 190 11.92 -14.40 -3.59
CA TRP A 190 13.36 -14.10 -3.67
C TRP A 190 13.75 -13.51 -5.01
N GLY A 191 13.08 -13.87 -6.11
CA GLY A 191 13.39 -13.34 -7.44
C GLY A 191 12.95 -11.90 -7.65
N LEU A 192 11.77 -11.49 -7.17
CA LEU A 192 11.32 -10.09 -7.31
C LEU A 192 11.86 -9.15 -6.23
N ARG A 193 12.17 -9.68 -5.03
CA ARG A 193 12.58 -8.86 -3.88
C ARG A 193 14.09 -8.65 -3.80
N ASN A 194 14.89 -9.63 -4.20
CA ASN A 194 16.33 -9.45 -4.31
C ASN A 194 16.59 -8.66 -5.59
N GLY A 195 17.15 -7.46 -5.46
CA GLY A 195 17.24 -6.48 -6.55
C GLY A 195 17.99 -6.95 -7.81
N GLY A 196 18.77 -8.05 -7.76
CA GLY A 196 19.47 -8.66 -8.90
C GLY A 196 18.68 -9.74 -9.65
N GLY A 197 17.46 -10.07 -9.21
CA GLY A 197 16.63 -11.10 -9.83
C GLY A 197 16.84 -12.49 -9.24
N ILE A 198 16.36 -13.52 -9.95
CA ILE A 198 16.43 -14.91 -9.48
C ILE A 198 17.84 -15.50 -9.53
N GLY A 199 18.74 -14.92 -10.32
CA GLY A 199 20.13 -15.37 -10.46
C GLY A 199 20.91 -15.41 -9.15
N ASP A 200 20.62 -14.47 -8.23
CA ASP A 200 21.27 -14.37 -6.92
C ASP A 200 20.91 -15.52 -5.95
N VAL A 201 19.82 -16.23 -6.23
CA VAL A 201 19.28 -17.31 -5.38
C VAL A 201 19.78 -18.68 -5.83
N LEU A 202 20.15 -18.80 -7.11
CA LEU A 202 20.64 -20.06 -7.64
C LEU A 202 22.14 -20.17 -7.44
N ARG A 203 22.60 -21.42 -7.40
CA ARG A 203 24.03 -21.72 -7.27
C ARG A 203 24.84 -21.06 -8.39
N ASN A 204 25.96 -20.43 -8.02
CA ASN A 204 26.96 -19.97 -8.97
C ASN A 204 27.54 -21.16 -9.75
N VAL A 205 27.62 -21.03 -11.07
CA VAL A 205 28.20 -22.05 -11.94
C VAL A 205 29.62 -21.65 -12.31
N ASP A 206 30.59 -22.54 -12.09
CA ASP A 206 31.99 -22.29 -12.45
C ASP A 206 32.16 -22.20 -13.98
N PRO A 207 32.73 -21.10 -14.51
CA PRO A 207 32.90 -20.92 -15.96
C PRO A 207 33.91 -21.89 -16.58
N ASP A 208 34.83 -22.42 -15.76
CA ASP A 208 36.02 -23.13 -16.22
C ASP A 208 35.76 -24.59 -16.56
N THR A 209 34.78 -25.26 -15.95
CA THR A 209 34.57 -26.69 -16.18
C THR A 209 34.05 -27.00 -17.59
N ALA A 210 33.26 -26.10 -18.20
CA ALA A 210 32.71 -26.33 -19.54
C ALA A 210 33.73 -26.10 -20.68
N VAL A 211 34.58 -25.07 -20.56
CA VAL A 211 35.61 -24.74 -21.57
C VAL A 211 36.82 -25.69 -21.46
N ILE A 212 37.23 -26.04 -20.24
CA ILE A 212 38.35 -26.95 -19.99
C ILE A 212 37.99 -28.38 -20.41
N ILE A 213 36.76 -28.87 -20.19
CA ILE A 213 36.34 -30.19 -20.68
C ILE A 213 36.28 -30.26 -22.21
N PHE A 214 35.85 -29.18 -22.88
CA PHE A 214 35.86 -29.11 -24.35
C PHE A 214 37.29 -29.12 -24.94
N LEU A 215 38.25 -28.50 -24.25
CA LEU A 215 39.64 -28.39 -24.71
C LEU A 215 40.54 -29.57 -24.30
N ILE A 216 40.27 -30.28 -23.19
CA ILE A 216 41.18 -31.30 -22.62
C ILE A 216 40.75 -32.75 -22.92
N THR A 217 39.47 -33.02 -23.23
CA THR A 217 38.98 -34.41 -23.29
C THR A 217 39.08 -35.04 -24.70
N LEU A 218 40.30 -35.43 -25.09
CA LEU A 218 40.57 -36.40 -26.17
C LEU A 218 40.24 -37.85 -25.72
N LYS A 219 39.03 -38.11 -25.18
CA LYS A 219 38.64 -39.46 -24.76
C LYS A 219 37.14 -39.74 -25.02
N PRO A 220 36.78 -40.63 -25.98
CA PRO A 220 35.41 -40.81 -26.44
C PRO A 220 34.62 -41.87 -25.66
N THR A 221 34.93 -42.11 -24.37
CA THR A 221 34.30 -43.20 -23.59
C THR A 221 33.78 -42.82 -22.21
N ALA A 222 33.89 -41.55 -21.80
CA ALA A 222 33.18 -41.01 -20.63
C ALA A 222 31.97 -40.15 -21.09
N ILE A 223 31.23 -40.65 -22.07
CA ILE A 223 29.99 -40.04 -22.53
C ILE A 223 28.89 -40.75 -21.75
N PHE A 224 28.38 -40.16 -20.65
CA PHE A 224 26.97 -40.32 -20.20
C PHE A 224 26.61 -39.66 -18.85
N ASN A 225 27.49 -38.90 -18.16
CA ASN A 225 27.06 -38.25 -16.91
C ASN A 225 27.76 -36.92 -16.54
N SER A 226 27.92 -36.01 -17.51
CA SER A 226 28.29 -34.63 -17.22
C SER A 226 27.49 -33.69 -18.13
N GLN A 227 26.23 -33.49 -17.78
CA GLN A 227 25.36 -32.53 -18.45
C GLN A 227 25.61 -31.14 -17.87
N GLU A 228 26.70 -30.48 -18.28
CA GLU A 228 26.89 -29.05 -18.07
C GLU A 228 26.94 -28.22 -19.39
N PRO A 229 26.04 -28.42 -20.39
CA PRO A 229 25.91 -27.51 -21.54
C PRO A 229 25.00 -26.29 -21.27
N LEU A 230 24.53 -26.13 -20.04
CA LEU A 230 23.46 -25.18 -19.70
C LEU A 230 23.96 -23.81 -19.22
N PHE A 231 25.27 -23.56 -19.12
CA PHE A 231 25.80 -22.28 -18.63
C PHE A 231 25.29 -21.07 -19.42
N HIS A 232 25.36 -21.10 -20.75
CA HIS A 232 24.84 -20.00 -21.58
C HIS A 232 23.33 -19.84 -21.46
N PHE A 233 22.60 -20.95 -21.34
CA PHE A 233 21.14 -20.93 -21.17
C PHE A 233 20.73 -20.41 -19.78
N ARG A 234 21.53 -20.72 -18.75
CA ARG A 234 21.42 -20.21 -17.37
C ARG A 234 21.59 -18.69 -17.32
N VAL A 235 22.69 -18.18 -17.89
CA VAL A 235 22.95 -16.74 -17.96
C VAL A 235 21.86 -16.00 -18.74
N LEU A 236 21.43 -16.56 -19.88
CA LEU A 236 20.33 -15.98 -20.65
C LEU A 236 19.01 -15.97 -19.87
N TYR A 237 18.71 -17.05 -19.13
CA TYR A 237 17.53 -17.13 -18.27
C TYR A 237 17.56 -16.08 -17.15
N ASP A 238 18.68 -15.92 -16.44
CA ASP A 238 18.83 -14.96 -15.36
C ASP A 238 18.76 -13.51 -15.88
N LEU A 239 19.43 -13.22 -17.00
CA LEU A 239 19.40 -11.91 -17.65
C LEU A 239 17.99 -11.57 -18.17
N ALA A 240 17.32 -12.54 -18.81
CA ALA A 240 15.96 -12.36 -19.30
C ALA A 240 14.98 -12.12 -18.15
N PHE A 241 15.11 -12.86 -17.05
CA PHE A 241 14.32 -12.64 -15.85
C PHE A 241 14.52 -11.22 -15.32
N TYR A 242 15.77 -10.78 -15.16
CA TYR A 242 16.10 -9.44 -14.66
C TYR A 242 15.53 -8.33 -15.55
N VAL A 243 15.79 -8.38 -16.85
CA VAL A 243 15.33 -7.33 -17.79
C VAL A 243 13.81 -7.32 -17.88
N VAL A 244 13.16 -8.47 -18.01
CA VAL A 244 11.71 -8.53 -18.22
C VAL A 244 10.96 -8.20 -16.93
N LEU A 245 11.24 -8.87 -15.82
CA LEU A 245 10.44 -8.73 -14.60
C LEU A 245 10.85 -7.53 -13.74
N ILE A 246 12.15 -7.28 -13.57
CA ILE A 246 12.63 -6.19 -12.71
C ILE A 246 12.66 -4.89 -13.50
N VAL A 247 13.36 -4.85 -14.64
CA VAL A 247 13.54 -3.58 -15.37
C VAL A 247 12.29 -3.13 -16.10
N ILE A 248 11.55 -4.03 -16.76
CA ILE A 248 10.36 -3.63 -17.53
C ILE A 248 9.12 -3.62 -16.63
N VAL A 249 8.75 -4.76 -16.04
CA VAL A 249 7.46 -4.90 -15.36
C VAL A 249 7.37 -4.07 -14.07
N LEU A 250 8.37 -4.10 -13.20
CA LEU A 250 8.33 -3.33 -11.95
C LEU A 250 8.36 -1.81 -12.20
N ASN A 251 9.17 -1.35 -13.17
CA ASN A 251 9.19 0.07 -13.55
C ASN A 251 7.93 0.51 -14.29
N LEU A 252 7.23 -0.39 -14.99
CA LEU A 252 5.93 -0.09 -15.58
C LEU A 252 4.89 0.20 -14.47
N VAL A 253 4.88 -0.56 -13.37
CA VAL A 253 4.00 -0.27 -12.21
C VAL A 253 4.28 1.12 -11.65
N PHE A 254 5.55 1.48 -11.43
CA PHE A 254 5.92 2.83 -10.99
C PHE A 254 5.56 3.90 -12.02
N GLY A 255 5.73 3.63 -13.31
CA GLY A 255 5.33 4.52 -14.41
C GLY A 255 3.84 4.84 -14.35
N VAL A 256 2.98 3.84 -14.20
CA VAL A 256 1.53 4.03 -14.05
C VAL A 256 1.19 4.90 -12.84
N ILE A 257 1.88 4.72 -11.71
CA ILE A 257 1.66 5.51 -10.49
C ILE A 257 2.12 6.97 -10.68
N ILE A 258 3.24 7.20 -11.38
CA ILE A 258 3.75 8.55 -11.65
C ILE A 258 2.81 9.29 -12.60
N ASP A 259 2.31 8.61 -13.64
CA ASP A 259 1.37 9.19 -14.60
C ASP A 259 0.07 9.62 -13.90
N THR A 260 -0.50 8.76 -13.06
CA THR A 260 -1.74 9.09 -12.32
C THR A 260 -1.54 10.19 -11.30
N PHE A 261 -0.36 10.26 -10.67
CA PHE A 261 -0.01 11.37 -9.78
C PHE A 261 0.13 12.68 -10.57
N GLY A 262 0.68 12.63 -11.78
CA GLY A 262 0.71 13.75 -12.72
C GLY A 262 -0.69 14.24 -13.10
N ASP A 263 -1.60 13.32 -13.42
CA ASP A 263 -2.99 13.63 -13.78
C ASP A 263 -3.76 14.29 -12.63
N LEU A 264 -3.60 13.79 -11.40
CA LEU A 264 -4.24 14.38 -10.21
C LEU A 264 -3.79 15.83 -9.99
N ARG A 265 -2.50 16.12 -10.21
CA ARG A 265 -1.99 17.49 -10.10
C ARG A 265 -2.54 18.37 -11.22
N LYS A 266 -2.61 17.86 -12.45
CA LYS A 266 -3.16 18.59 -13.59
C LYS A 266 -4.64 18.95 -13.36
N GLU A 267 -5.45 18.00 -12.91
CA GLU A 267 -6.87 18.25 -12.62
C GLU A 267 -7.07 19.28 -11.49
N LYS A 268 -6.25 19.21 -10.43
CA LYS A 268 -6.30 20.19 -9.34
C LYS A 268 -5.98 21.59 -9.85
N ASN A 269 -4.90 21.73 -10.63
CA ASN A 269 -4.50 23.01 -11.20
C ASN A 269 -5.55 23.55 -12.19
N GLU A 270 -6.11 22.70 -13.07
CA GLU A 270 -7.16 23.09 -14.01
C GLU A 270 -8.42 23.60 -13.27
N LYS A 271 -8.84 22.93 -12.19
CA LYS A 271 -9.96 23.37 -11.37
C LYS A 271 -9.69 24.73 -10.70
N GLU A 272 -8.49 24.92 -10.18
CA GLU A 272 -8.08 26.20 -9.58
C GLU A 272 -8.01 27.32 -10.63
N ASP A 273 -7.50 27.03 -11.83
CA ASP A 273 -7.45 27.97 -12.94
C ASP A 273 -8.85 28.38 -13.42
N ILE A 274 -9.79 27.43 -13.54
CA ILE A 274 -11.19 27.73 -13.89
C ILE A 274 -11.84 28.61 -12.82
N LEU A 275 -11.66 28.28 -11.54
CA LEU A 275 -12.24 29.04 -10.42
C LEU A 275 -11.70 30.48 -10.35
N ASN A 276 -10.44 30.68 -10.67
CA ASN A 276 -9.78 31.98 -10.60
C ASN A 276 -10.00 32.84 -11.84
N ASN A 277 -10.17 32.22 -13.02
CA ASN A 277 -10.25 32.93 -14.29
C ASN A 277 -11.64 32.93 -14.93
N THR A 278 -12.62 32.22 -14.37
CA THR A 278 -13.98 32.16 -14.92
C THR A 278 -14.99 32.52 -13.83
N CYS A 279 -15.98 33.34 -14.16
CA CYS A 279 -17.05 33.66 -13.21
C CYS A 279 -18.01 32.46 -13.05
N PHE A 280 -18.32 32.07 -11.81
CA PHE A 280 -19.15 30.91 -11.50
C PHE A 280 -20.59 31.00 -12.03
N ILE A 281 -21.19 32.19 -12.03
CA ILE A 281 -22.60 32.38 -12.43
C ILE A 281 -22.74 32.50 -13.94
N CYS A 282 -21.87 33.30 -14.58
CA CYS A 282 -22.06 33.68 -15.98
C CYS A 282 -21.12 32.99 -16.97
N ALA A 283 -20.15 32.23 -16.46
CA ALA A 283 -19.12 31.54 -17.24
C ALA A 283 -18.27 32.46 -18.13
N LEU A 284 -18.21 33.77 -17.84
CA LEU A 284 -17.31 34.68 -18.55
C LEU A 284 -15.88 34.56 -18.03
N GLU A 285 -14.94 34.47 -18.97
CA GLU A 285 -13.51 34.50 -18.71
C GLU A 285 -13.04 35.89 -18.27
N ARG A 286 -12.04 35.93 -17.39
CA ARG A 286 -11.42 37.13 -16.85
C ARG A 286 -10.94 38.10 -17.94
N GLY A 287 -10.35 37.59 -19.02
CA GLY A 287 -9.85 38.41 -20.13
C GLY A 287 -10.92 39.21 -20.88
N ARG A 288 -12.21 38.87 -20.73
CA ARG A 288 -13.31 39.67 -21.30
C ARG A 288 -13.56 41.00 -20.57
N PHE A 289 -13.08 41.12 -19.34
CA PHE A 289 -13.27 42.29 -18.50
C PHE A 289 -12.18 43.36 -18.69
N ASP A 290 -11.05 43.01 -19.33
CA ASP A 290 -9.94 43.95 -19.59
C ASP A 290 -10.35 45.11 -20.50
N LYS A 291 -11.38 44.92 -21.32
CA LYS A 291 -11.95 45.94 -22.23
C LYS A 291 -13.19 46.64 -21.66
N ARG A 292 -13.61 46.29 -20.45
CA ARG A 292 -14.82 46.82 -19.80
C ARG A 292 -14.44 47.82 -18.71
N ALA A 293 -15.41 48.66 -18.33
CA ALA A 293 -15.24 49.61 -17.23
C ALA A 293 -15.20 48.91 -15.85
N VAL A 294 -15.81 47.73 -15.72
CA VAL A 294 -15.86 46.94 -14.49
C VAL A 294 -14.78 45.86 -14.49
N THR A 295 -14.06 45.74 -13.38
CA THR A 295 -13.05 44.69 -13.20
C THR A 295 -13.71 43.35 -12.89
N PHE A 296 -13.03 42.25 -13.23
CA PHE A 296 -13.52 40.89 -12.95
C PHE A 296 -13.83 40.67 -11.45
N GLU A 297 -13.00 41.23 -10.57
CA GLU A 297 -13.16 41.08 -9.12
C GLU A 297 -14.41 41.80 -8.60
N GLU A 298 -14.69 42.99 -9.14
CA GLU A 298 -15.88 43.76 -8.78
C GLU A 298 -17.14 43.09 -9.31
N HIS A 299 -17.10 42.58 -10.54
CA HIS A 299 -18.17 41.77 -11.14
C HIS A 299 -18.49 40.55 -10.26
N ARG A 300 -17.48 39.78 -9.84
CA ARG A 300 -17.67 38.59 -8.99
C ARG A 300 -18.24 38.93 -7.61
N ARG A 301 -17.86 40.07 -7.03
CA ARG A 301 -18.23 40.43 -5.65
C ARG A 301 -19.57 41.16 -5.56
N LYS A 302 -19.90 42.03 -6.52
CA LYS A 302 -21.11 42.87 -6.50
C LYS A 302 -22.21 42.38 -7.44
N GLU A 303 -21.88 42.05 -8.68
CA GLU A 303 -22.88 41.66 -9.69
C GLU A 303 -23.25 40.17 -9.58
N HIS A 304 -22.24 39.29 -9.56
CA HIS A 304 -22.39 37.83 -9.48
C HIS A 304 -21.83 37.23 -8.22
N ASN A 305 -22.30 37.75 -7.09
CA ASN A 305 -22.03 37.13 -5.80
C ASN A 305 -22.87 35.87 -5.63
N LEU A 306 -22.21 34.72 -5.49
CA LEU A 306 -22.87 33.41 -5.28
C LEU A 306 -23.90 33.44 -4.13
N TRP A 307 -23.55 34.11 -3.03
CA TRP A 307 -24.39 34.12 -1.82
C TRP A 307 -25.66 34.94 -2.00
N HIS A 308 -25.63 36.01 -2.79
CA HIS A 308 -26.84 36.79 -3.06
C HIS A 308 -27.90 35.97 -3.79
N TYR A 309 -27.50 35.09 -4.72
CA TYR A 309 -28.44 34.17 -5.37
C TYR A 309 -29.04 33.18 -4.37
N LEU A 310 -28.23 32.61 -3.47
CA LEU A 310 -28.72 31.70 -2.44
C LEU A 310 -29.69 32.40 -1.48
N TYR A 311 -29.36 33.60 -1.01
CA TYR A 311 -30.23 34.39 -0.15
C TYR A 311 -31.55 34.74 -0.83
N PHE A 312 -31.52 35.06 -2.13
CA PHE A 312 -32.73 35.34 -2.89
C PHE A 312 -33.65 34.11 -2.97
N ILE A 313 -33.11 32.91 -3.24
CA ILE A 313 -33.88 31.67 -3.28
C ILE A 313 -34.52 31.37 -1.91
N VAL A 314 -33.76 31.49 -0.82
CA VAL A 314 -34.28 31.28 0.54
C VAL A 314 -35.33 32.34 0.89
N TRP A 315 -35.11 33.59 0.49
CA TRP A 315 -36.06 34.68 0.70
C TRP A 315 -37.39 34.42 -0.02
N LEU A 316 -37.36 33.91 -1.25
CA LEU A 316 -38.58 33.52 -1.99
C LEU A 316 -39.34 32.36 -1.33
N GLN A 317 -38.67 31.51 -0.54
CA GLN A 317 -39.34 30.42 0.19
C GLN A 317 -40.05 30.89 1.46
N ILE A 318 -39.60 32.00 2.05
CA ILE A 318 -40.14 32.55 3.31
C ILE A 318 -41.20 33.62 3.04
N LYS A 319 -41.03 34.37 1.95
CA LYS A 319 -41.93 35.47 1.57
C LYS A 319 -43.28 34.95 1.09
N ASP A 320 -44.35 35.66 1.44
CA ASP A 320 -45.72 35.33 1.03
C ASP A 320 -45.92 35.53 -0.49
N GLU A 321 -46.60 34.57 -1.14
CA GLU A 321 -46.81 34.60 -2.60
C GLU A 321 -47.61 35.83 -3.06
N THR A 322 -48.44 36.42 -2.20
CA THR A 322 -49.23 37.62 -2.52
C THR A 322 -48.39 38.91 -2.57
N GLU A 323 -47.20 38.90 -1.96
CA GLU A 323 -46.27 40.03 -1.94
C GLU A 323 -45.18 39.93 -3.02
N PHE A 324 -45.22 38.88 -3.85
CA PHE A 324 -44.26 38.71 -4.92
C PHE A 324 -44.36 39.85 -5.93
N THR A 325 -43.21 40.45 -6.25
CA THR A 325 -43.11 41.34 -7.40
C THR A 325 -43.16 40.53 -8.70
N GLY A 326 -43.25 41.22 -9.86
CA GLY A 326 -43.25 40.55 -11.16
C GLY A 326 -42.04 39.60 -11.36
N PRO A 327 -40.80 40.06 -11.11
CA PRO A 327 -39.61 39.21 -11.15
C PRO A 327 -39.63 38.07 -10.11
N ASP A 328 -40.09 38.33 -8.88
CA ASP A 328 -40.18 37.30 -7.82
C ASP A 328 -41.10 36.14 -8.27
N SER A 329 -42.26 36.48 -8.84
CA SER A 329 -43.23 35.50 -9.34
C SER A 329 -42.65 34.67 -10.49
N TYR A 330 -41.93 35.32 -11.41
CA TYR A 330 -41.27 34.65 -12.53
C TYR A 330 -40.23 33.64 -12.03
N VAL A 331 -39.32 34.06 -11.14
CA VAL A 331 -38.27 33.17 -10.63
C VAL A 331 -38.85 32.06 -9.76
N SER A 332 -39.87 32.36 -8.94
CA SER A 332 -40.58 31.34 -8.16
C SER A 332 -41.21 30.27 -9.04
N GLN A 333 -41.82 30.66 -10.17
CA GLN A 333 -42.35 29.72 -11.15
C GLN A 333 -41.23 28.89 -11.81
N CYS A 334 -40.13 29.51 -12.22
CA CYS A 334 -38.96 28.78 -12.75
C CYS A 334 -38.42 27.75 -11.75
N ILE A 335 -38.38 28.08 -10.45
CA ILE A 335 -37.93 27.15 -9.40
C ILE A 335 -38.91 25.98 -9.26
N LYS A 336 -40.22 26.24 -9.26
CA LYS A 336 -41.26 25.19 -9.21
C LYS A 336 -41.16 24.25 -10.42
N ASP A 337 -40.89 24.81 -11.60
CA ASP A 337 -40.75 24.08 -12.86
C ASP A 337 -39.36 23.45 -13.06
N ARG A 338 -38.43 23.62 -12.10
CA ARG A 338 -37.02 23.21 -12.19
C ARG A 338 -36.30 23.76 -13.43
N ASN A 339 -36.69 24.95 -13.89
CA ASN A 339 -36.04 25.66 -14.98
C ASN A 339 -34.91 26.57 -14.44
N LEU A 340 -33.71 26.46 -15.02
CA LEU A 340 -32.50 27.21 -14.67
C LEU A 340 -32.23 28.41 -15.60
N ASP A 341 -33.09 28.68 -16.59
CA ASP A 341 -32.90 29.73 -17.60
C ASP A 341 -32.85 31.17 -17.04
N TRP A 342 -33.31 31.37 -15.80
CA TRP A 342 -33.26 32.67 -15.14
C TRP A 342 -31.84 33.04 -14.67
N PHE A 343 -30.92 32.08 -14.59
CA PHE A 343 -29.50 32.37 -14.38
C PHE A 343 -28.88 32.94 -15.67
N PRO A 344 -28.03 33.97 -15.57
CA PRO A 344 -27.47 34.60 -16.74
C PRO A 344 -26.29 33.78 -17.29
N ALA A 345 -26.55 32.78 -18.13
CA ALA A 345 -25.52 31.94 -18.75
C ALA A 345 -25.00 32.55 -20.06
N CYS A 346 -23.67 32.76 -20.18
CA CYS A 346 -22.99 33.27 -21.39
C CYS A 346 -23.57 34.56 -22.00
N ARG A 347 -24.37 35.29 -21.24
CA ARG A 347 -24.96 36.59 -21.59
C ARG A 347 -24.95 37.41 -20.32
N GLN A 348 -24.20 38.50 -20.30
CA GLN A 348 -24.57 39.61 -19.44
C GLN A 348 -24.81 40.85 -20.25
N SER A 349 -26.01 41.39 -20.00
CA SER A 349 -26.39 42.79 -19.95
C SER A 349 -25.54 43.72 -20.80
N HIS A 350 -26.15 44.14 -21.90
CA HIS A 350 -25.78 45.35 -22.62
C HIS A 350 -25.59 46.54 -21.70
#